data_AF-A0A953JTI8-F1
#
_entry.id   AF-A0A953JTI8-F1
#
_cell.length_a   1.000
_cell.length_b   1.000
_cell.length_c   1.000
_cell.angle_alpha   90.00
_cell.angle_beta   90.00
_cell.angle_gamma   90.00
#
_symmetry.space_group_name_H-M   'P 1'
#
loop_
_entity.id
_entity.type
_entity.pdbx_description
1 polymer ?
#
loop_
_entity_poly.entity_id
_entity_poly.type
_entity_poly.pdbx_seq_one_letter_code
_entity_poly.pdbx_strand_id
1 'polypeptide(L)'
;MTAALCGEDGRGPDLAAEHAADAVRTLNHLTLSRPSPGTPGWEDVADLYGVLTELRLLAERLPQALGQLAQHLEHPEGDGYRCDAATETAPDELVALAAGSLREAQATVERAGDRLACAQGAVSRLAPR
;
A
#
# COMPACT_ATOMS: atom_id res chain seq x y z
N MET A 1 -32.91 -12.22 4.14
CA MET A 1 -33.13 -10.76 4.00
C MET A 1 -32.20 -10.05 4.96
N THR A 2 -31.08 -9.56 4.44
CA THR A 2 -30.38 -8.39 5.01
C THR A 2 -29.72 -7.70 3.83
N ALA A 3 -30.27 -6.56 3.46
CA ALA A 3 -29.83 -5.75 2.35
C ALA A 3 -28.73 -4.78 2.80
N ALA A 4 -28.00 -4.30 1.79
CA ALA A 4 -27.24 -3.06 1.74
C ALA A 4 -25.82 -3.07 2.31
N LEU A 5 -24.86 -3.28 1.42
CA LEU A 5 -23.77 -2.33 1.23
C LEU A 5 -23.69 -1.98 -0.27
N CYS A 6 -24.64 -1.15 -0.73
CA CYS A 6 -24.38 -0.25 -1.84
C CYS A 6 -23.41 0.83 -1.30
N GLY A 7 -22.12 0.52 -1.31
CA GLY A 7 -21.04 1.50 -1.22
C GLY A 7 -20.55 1.79 -2.64
N GLU A 8 -20.19 3.04 -2.91
CA GLU A 8 -19.93 3.62 -4.23
C GLU A 8 -18.97 2.78 -5.10
N ASP A 9 -19.40 2.47 -6.33
CA ASP A 9 -18.82 1.52 -7.29
C ASP A 9 -18.66 0.10 -6.75
N GLY A 10 -19.35 -0.89 -7.33
CA GLY A 10 -19.29 -2.31 -6.94
C GLY A 10 -17.92 -2.99 -7.13
N ARG A 11 -16.86 -2.49 -6.49
CA ARG A 11 -15.50 -3.01 -6.50
C ARG A 11 -15.25 -3.77 -5.20
N GLY A 12 -14.91 -5.04 -5.32
CA GLY A 12 -14.42 -5.84 -4.21
C GLY A 12 -13.01 -5.42 -3.77
N PRO A 13 -12.53 -5.93 -2.61
CA PRO A 13 -11.16 -5.66 -2.12
C PRO A 13 -10.06 -6.03 -3.12
N ASP A 14 -10.30 -7.07 -3.93
CA ASP A 14 -9.42 -7.52 -5.02
C ASP A 14 -9.26 -6.45 -6.11
N LEU A 15 -10.38 -5.91 -6.61
CA LEU A 15 -10.36 -4.88 -7.65
C LEU A 15 -9.81 -3.55 -7.11
N ALA A 16 -10.02 -3.24 -5.83
CA ALA A 16 -9.39 -2.07 -5.19
C ALA A 16 -7.86 -2.23 -5.10
N ALA A 17 -7.38 -3.43 -4.74
CA ALA A 17 -5.95 -3.73 -4.69
C ALA A 17 -5.29 -3.69 -6.08
N GLU A 18 -5.97 -4.21 -7.11
CA GLU A 18 -5.53 -4.12 -8.51
C GLU A 18 -5.36 -2.67 -8.96
N HIS A 19 -6.37 -1.82 -8.73
CA HIS A 19 -6.29 -0.41 -9.08
C HIS A 19 -5.18 0.33 -8.33
N ALA A 20 -4.93 0.00 -7.05
CA ALA A 20 -3.82 0.57 -6.30
C ALA A 20 -2.46 0.19 -6.92
N ALA A 21 -2.28 -1.07 -7.31
CA ALA A 21 -1.07 -1.52 -7.99
C ALA A 21 -0.87 -0.82 -9.34
N ASP A 22 -1.95 -0.66 -10.12
CA ASP A 22 -1.92 0.04 -11.40
C ASP A 22 -1.67 1.54 -11.29
N ALA A 23 -2.18 2.19 -10.24
CA ALA A 23 -1.87 3.58 -9.93
C ALA A 23 -0.37 3.76 -9.63
N VAL A 24 0.22 2.87 -8.83
CA VAL A 24 1.67 2.87 -8.55
C VAL A 24 2.48 2.60 -9.82
N ARG A 25 2.06 1.65 -10.67
CA ARG A 25 2.70 1.41 -11.97
C ARG A 25 2.66 2.66 -12.86
N THR A 26 1.52 3.33 -12.92
CA THR A 26 1.36 4.58 -13.68
C THR A 26 2.27 5.67 -13.14
N LEU A 27 2.32 5.86 -11.82
CA LEU A 27 3.23 6.80 -11.17
C LEU A 27 4.70 6.50 -11.50
N ASN A 28 5.11 5.23 -11.40
CA ASN A 28 6.46 4.80 -11.76
C ASN A 28 6.80 5.18 -13.21
N HIS A 29 5.89 4.96 -14.16
CA HIS A 29 6.11 5.33 -15.55
C HIS A 29 6.23 6.85 -15.75
N LEU A 30 5.38 7.65 -15.10
CA LEU A 30 5.40 9.11 -15.22
C LEU A 30 6.66 9.73 -14.59
N THR A 31 7.20 9.09 -13.54
CA THR A 31 8.39 9.55 -12.80
C THR A 31 9.72 8.98 -13.32
N LEU A 32 9.71 8.24 -14.44
CA LEU A 32 10.95 7.69 -15.05
C LEU A 32 11.94 8.79 -15.45
N SER A 33 11.43 9.93 -15.91
CA SER A 33 12.25 11.10 -16.25
C SER A 33 12.19 12.12 -15.12
N ARG A 34 13.26 12.90 -14.97
CA ARG A 34 13.27 14.05 -14.06
C ARG A 34 12.18 15.07 -14.43
N PRO A 35 11.66 15.86 -13.48
CA PRO A 35 10.79 16.98 -13.80
C PRO A 35 11.42 17.91 -14.84
N SER A 36 10.62 18.39 -15.78
CA SER A 36 11.10 19.23 -16.88
C SER A 36 10.05 20.23 -17.36
N PRO A 37 10.43 21.48 -17.70
CA PRO A 37 9.49 22.49 -18.19
C PRO A 37 8.66 21.99 -19.37
N GLY A 38 7.35 22.19 -19.29
CA GLY A 38 6.40 21.76 -20.33
C GLY A 38 5.92 20.31 -20.21
N THR A 39 6.22 19.60 -19.12
CA THR A 39 5.64 18.29 -18.78
C THR A 39 4.54 18.46 -17.73
N PRO A 40 3.25 18.53 -18.10
CA PRO A 40 2.19 18.88 -17.16
C PRO A 40 2.15 17.98 -15.92
N GLY A 41 2.16 18.60 -14.73
CA GLY A 41 2.16 17.89 -13.44
C GLY A 41 3.48 17.21 -13.08
N TRP A 42 4.54 17.48 -13.83
CA TRP A 42 5.91 17.02 -13.57
C TRP A 42 6.93 18.02 -14.14
N GLU A 43 6.69 19.30 -13.90
CA GLU A 43 7.44 20.41 -14.48
C GLU A 43 8.64 20.78 -13.62
N ASP A 44 8.47 20.79 -12.30
CA ASP A 44 9.48 21.28 -11.38
C ASP A 44 9.49 20.57 -10.00
N VAL A 45 10.14 21.21 -9.02
CA VAL A 45 10.28 20.69 -7.66
C VAL A 45 8.98 20.75 -6.84
N ALA A 46 8.02 21.62 -7.18
CA ALA A 46 6.72 21.69 -6.54
C ALA A 46 5.87 20.45 -6.91
N ASP A 47 5.95 19.99 -8.15
CA ASP A 47 5.31 18.73 -8.56
C ASP A 47 5.92 17.51 -7.87
N LEU A 48 7.26 17.50 -7.72
CA LEU A 48 7.96 16.47 -6.93
C LEU A 48 7.48 16.45 -5.47
N TYR A 49 7.31 17.63 -4.87
CA TYR A 49 6.74 17.75 -3.52
C TYR A 49 5.31 17.20 -3.45
N GLY A 50 4.49 17.46 -4.47
CA GLY A 50 3.14 16.90 -4.60
C GLY A 50 3.18 15.37 -4.60
N VAL A 51 4.02 14.75 -5.44
CA VAL A 51 4.19 13.29 -5.48
C VAL A 51 4.68 12.73 -4.14
N LEU A 52 5.64 13.37 -3.48
CA LEU A 52 6.09 12.95 -2.15
C LEU A 52 4.96 12.97 -1.11
N THR A 53 4.05 13.94 -1.20
CA THR A 53 2.89 14.04 -0.30
C THR A 53 1.96 12.83 -0.48
N GLU A 54 1.63 12.47 -1.72
CA GLU A 54 0.77 11.33 -2.00
C GLU A 54 1.42 9.98 -1.65
N LEU A 55 2.73 9.84 -1.90
CA LEU A 55 3.48 8.65 -1.48
C LEU A 55 3.50 8.50 0.05
N ARG A 56 3.60 9.62 0.79
CA ARG A 56 3.51 9.60 2.25
C ARG A 56 2.12 9.14 2.71
N LEU A 57 1.05 9.67 2.11
CA LEU A 57 -0.32 9.24 2.39
C LEU A 57 -0.55 7.75 2.11
N LEU A 58 0.04 7.22 1.04
CA LEU A 58 0.02 5.79 0.75
C LEU A 58 0.73 4.98 1.86
N ALA A 59 1.90 5.44 2.30
CA ALA A 59 2.64 4.82 3.40
C ALA A 59 1.93 4.95 4.77
N GLU A 60 1.07 5.95 4.96
CA GLU A 60 0.24 6.10 6.16
C GLU A 60 -0.98 5.16 6.15
N ARG A 61 -1.52 4.81 4.96
CA ARG A 61 -2.75 4.01 4.82
C ARG A 61 -2.51 2.52 4.62
N LEU A 62 -1.49 2.15 3.84
CA LEU A 62 -1.16 0.76 3.54
C LEU A 62 -0.92 -0.10 4.81
N PRO A 63 -0.31 0.41 5.89
CA PRO A 63 -0.16 -0.33 7.15
C PRO A 63 -1.48 -0.89 7.68
N GLN A 64 -2.57 -0.12 7.60
CA GLN A 64 -3.88 -0.56 8.07
C GLN A 64 -4.38 -1.77 7.27
N ALA A 65 -4.27 -1.74 5.94
CA ALA A 65 -4.70 -2.85 5.08
C ALA A 65 -3.89 -4.12 5.37
N LEU A 66 -2.57 -3.99 5.57
CA LEU A 66 -1.71 -5.12 5.95
C LEU A 66 -2.11 -5.72 7.31
N GLY A 67 -2.38 -4.88 8.30
CA GLY A 67 -2.85 -5.31 9.61
C GLY A 67 -4.22 -6.01 9.55
N GLN A 68 -5.15 -5.51 8.74
CA GLN A 68 -6.45 -6.14 8.50
C GLN A 68 -6.30 -7.53 7.89
N LEU A 69 -5.45 -7.67 6.86
CA LEU A 69 -5.18 -8.98 6.24
C LEU A 69 -4.56 -9.97 7.24
N ALA A 70 -3.62 -9.52 8.08
CA ALA A 70 -3.04 -10.36 9.13
C ALA A 70 -4.11 -10.80 10.15
N GLN A 71 -4.97 -9.87 10.57
CA GLN A 71 -6.06 -10.15 11.50
C GLN A 71 -7.06 -11.17 10.92
N HIS A 72 -7.42 -11.04 9.65
CA HIS A 72 -8.32 -11.98 8.98
C HIS A 72 -7.72 -13.38 8.85
N LEU A 73 -6.41 -13.49 8.63
CA LEU A 73 -5.70 -14.77 8.62
C LEU A 73 -5.68 -15.43 10.01
N GLU A 74 -5.52 -14.65 11.08
CA GLU A 74 -5.44 -15.20 12.44
C GLU A 74 -6.80 -15.58 13.03
N HIS A 75 -7.89 -15.03 12.48
CA HIS A 75 -9.24 -15.24 12.97
C HIS A 75 -10.17 -15.70 11.83
N PRO A 76 -9.91 -16.89 11.26
CA PRO A 76 -10.76 -17.43 10.20
C PRO A 76 -12.18 -17.67 10.70
N GLU A 77 -13.14 -17.53 9.79
CA GLU A 77 -14.51 -18.01 10.05
C GLU A 77 -14.55 -19.54 9.96
N GLY A 78 -15.23 -20.20 10.90
CA GLY A 78 -15.46 -21.66 10.89
C GLY A 78 -14.29 -22.49 11.44
N ASP A 79 -14.03 -23.65 10.82
CA ASP A 79 -13.07 -24.66 11.32
C ASP A 79 -11.59 -24.29 11.09
N GLY A 80 -11.29 -23.10 10.57
CA GLY A 80 -9.94 -22.66 10.23
C GLY A 80 -9.42 -23.18 8.89
N TYR A 81 -8.10 -23.20 8.74
CA TYR A 81 -7.43 -23.56 7.48
C TYR A 81 -7.00 -25.03 7.44
N ARG A 82 -6.93 -25.58 6.23
CA ARG A 82 -6.37 -26.91 5.97
C ARG A 82 -5.30 -26.81 4.89
N CYS A 83 -4.25 -27.60 5.04
CA CYS A 83 -3.24 -27.76 4.00
C CYS A 83 -3.57 -28.95 3.10
N ASP A 84 -2.94 -29.00 1.93
CA ASP A 84 -2.92 -30.21 1.12
C ASP A 84 -2.13 -31.33 1.82
N ALA A 85 -2.31 -32.58 1.36
CA ALA A 85 -1.67 -33.75 1.96
C ALA A 85 -0.15 -33.83 1.74
N ALA A 86 0.41 -33.00 0.86
CA ALA A 86 1.84 -32.95 0.57
C ALA A 86 2.57 -31.89 1.41
N THR A 87 1.83 -31.01 2.09
CA THR A 87 2.39 -29.97 2.94
C THR A 87 2.80 -30.56 4.29
N GLU A 88 4.10 -30.53 4.59
CA GLU A 88 4.65 -31.02 5.87
C GLU A 88 4.48 -30.01 7.02
N THR A 89 4.23 -28.74 6.72
CA THR A 89 4.02 -27.67 7.69
C THR A 89 2.57 -27.61 8.17
N ALA A 90 2.37 -27.48 9.48
CA ALA A 90 1.02 -27.36 10.05
C ALA A 90 0.32 -26.07 9.57
N PRO A 91 -1.02 -26.09 9.34
CA PRO A 91 -1.76 -24.90 8.92
C PRO A 91 -1.54 -23.67 9.83
N ASP A 92 -1.51 -23.88 11.15
CA ASP A 92 -1.33 -22.81 12.12
C ASP A 92 0.07 -22.16 12.02
N GLU A 93 1.10 -22.95 11.69
CA GLU A 93 2.45 -22.44 11.47
C GLU A 93 2.51 -21.57 10.19
N LEU A 94 1.79 -21.96 9.13
CA LEU A 94 1.70 -21.16 7.91
C LEU A 94 0.91 -19.87 8.12
N VAL A 95 -0.18 -19.91 8.89
CA VAL A 95 -0.93 -18.71 9.29
C VAL A 95 -0.04 -17.77 10.09
N ALA A 96 0.69 -18.28 11.09
CA ALA A 96 1.61 -17.48 11.89
C ALA A 96 2.72 -16.84 11.04
N LEU A 97 3.26 -17.59 10.07
CA LEU A 97 4.25 -17.09 9.12
C LEU A 97 3.70 -15.96 8.25
N ALA A 98 2.50 -16.15 7.67
CA ALA A 98 1.87 -15.16 6.80
C ALA A 98 1.50 -13.87 7.57
N ALA A 99 0.85 -14.01 8.72
CA ALA A 99 0.50 -12.87 9.58
C ALA A 99 1.74 -12.15 10.12
N GLY A 100 2.79 -12.89 10.49
CA GLY A 100 4.10 -12.35 10.86
C GLY A 100 4.71 -11.51 9.74
N SER A 101 4.74 -12.05 8.52
CA SER A 101 5.26 -11.36 7.34
C SER A 101 4.49 -10.08 7.02
N LEU A 102 3.17 -10.09 7.16
CA LEU A 102 2.32 -8.90 6.97
C LEU A 102 2.61 -7.81 8.01
N ARG A 103 2.83 -8.18 9.27
CA ARG A 103 3.22 -7.23 10.34
C ARG A 103 4.62 -6.66 10.12
N GLU A 104 5.57 -7.45 9.63
CA GLU A 104 6.89 -6.95 9.25
C GLU A 104 6.82 -5.98 8.07
N ALA A 105 5.97 -6.28 7.08
CA ALA A 105 5.69 -5.37 5.98
C ALA A 105 5.07 -4.06 6.50
N GLN A 106 4.09 -4.14 7.41
CA GLN A 106 3.46 -2.99 8.06
C GLN A 106 4.51 -2.07 8.70
N ALA A 107 5.36 -2.61 9.59
CA ALA A 107 6.40 -1.83 10.27
C ALA A 107 7.45 -1.25 9.29
N THR A 108 7.69 -1.93 8.17
CA THR A 108 8.59 -1.43 7.12
C THR A 108 7.99 -0.26 6.35
N VAL A 109 6.69 -0.32 6.04
CA VAL A 109 5.97 0.76 5.38
C VAL A 109 5.84 1.98 6.30
N GLU A 110 5.57 1.79 7.60
CA GLU A 110 5.55 2.88 8.58
C GLU A 110 6.91 3.62 8.61
N ARG A 111 8.03 2.88 8.67
CA ARG A 111 9.37 3.46 8.59
C ARG A 111 9.64 4.16 7.26
N ALA A 112 9.10 3.65 6.15
CA ALA A 112 9.19 4.33 4.86
C ALA A 112 8.41 5.66 4.89
N GLY A 113 7.24 5.69 5.54
CA GLY A 113 6.46 6.90 5.80
C GLY A 113 7.27 7.99 6.51
N ASP A 114 8.01 7.64 7.56
CA ASP A 114 8.91 8.57 8.27
C ASP A 114 10.00 9.14 7.36
N ARG A 115 10.57 8.30 6.49
CA ARG A 115 11.60 8.73 5.52
C ARG A 115 11.01 9.62 4.44
N LEU A 116 9.80 9.33 3.98
CA LEU A 116 9.07 10.18 3.03
C LEU A 116 8.74 11.54 3.66
N ALA A 117 8.33 11.58 4.93
CA ALA A 117 8.13 12.83 5.66
C ALA A 117 9.41 13.67 5.76
N CYS A 118 10.55 13.03 6.03
CA CYS A 118 11.85 13.71 6.05
C CYS A 118 12.22 14.27 4.66
N ALA A 119 12.04 13.49 3.60
CA ALA A 119 12.30 13.91 2.23
C ALA A 119 11.40 15.08 1.81
N GLN A 120 10.09 14.98 2.08
CA GLN A 120 9.12 16.04 1.83
C GLN A 120 9.51 17.33 2.57
N GLY A 121 9.89 17.23 3.85
CA GLY A 121 10.36 18.37 4.64
C GLY A 121 11.62 19.02 4.07
N ALA A 122 12.55 18.24 3.54
CA ALA A 122 13.73 18.79 2.85
C ALA A 122 13.37 19.48 1.53
N VAL A 123 12.52 18.86 0.71
CA VAL A 123 12.08 19.38 -0.58
C VAL A 123 11.26 20.67 -0.44
N SER A 124 10.46 20.81 0.63
CA SER A 124 9.68 22.02 0.91
C SER A 124 10.50 23.31 0.99
N ARG A 125 11.82 23.20 1.12
CA ARG A 125 12.77 24.32 1.23
C ARG A 125 13.48 24.63 -0.08
N LEU A 126 13.19 23.88 -1.14
CA LEU A 126 13.77 24.07 -2.46
C LEU A 126 12.89 25.00 -3.30
N ALA A 127 13.52 25.81 -4.13
CA ALA A 127 12.86 26.62 -5.15
C ALA A 127 13.44 26.28 -6.53
N PRO A 128 12.64 26.35 -7.61
CA PRO A 128 13.16 26.27 -8.97
C PRO A 128 14.26 27.31 -9.19
N ARG A 129 15.28 26.95 -9.98
CA ARG A 129 16.34 27.89 -10.40
C ARG A 129 15.95 28.62 -11.67
#